data_AF-A0A960F3N4-F1
#
_entry.id   AF-A0A960F3N4-F1
#
_cell.length_a   1.000
_cell.length_b   1.000
_cell.length_c   1.000
_cell.angle_alpha   90.00
_cell.angle_beta   90.00
_cell.angle_gamma   90.00
#
_symmetry.space_group_name_H-M   'P 1'
#
loop_
_entity.id
_entity.type
_entity.pdbx_description
1 polymer ?
#
loop_
_entity_poly.entity_id
_entity_poly.type
_entity_poly.pdbx_seq_one_letter_code
_entity_poly.pdbx_strand_id
1 'polypeptide(L)'
;MSLTKRIQERVASLAGPVEVDVALAVVLVVVCLISVGQQDLMEGLHEPQLRDYVTAALIAAPIAIRRRLPLPALAISCLAVLAHVLNDAPEGTTPLAVAVLVYSVAAWAPLPRAVVGLCIVLGDVAVLGAAGSVGLDALSVALTMIFYALVWAAGLAVKARRDGAEARVHDATQRAEVSMQRAARAVAEERLRIAQELHDVVAHS
;
A
#
# COMPACT_ATOMS: atom_id res chain seq x y z
N MET A 1 13.45 -30.57 -13.67
CA MET A 1 12.82 -29.52 -12.83
C MET A 1 13.84 -28.38 -12.66
N SER A 2 13.68 -27.32 -13.45
CA SER A 2 14.77 -26.41 -13.84
C SER A 2 15.29 -25.54 -12.70
N LEU A 3 16.60 -25.26 -12.70
CA LEU A 3 17.33 -24.38 -11.78
C LEU A 3 16.65 -23.00 -11.60
N THR A 4 15.97 -22.51 -12.63
CA THR A 4 15.16 -21.29 -12.62
C THR A 4 14.05 -21.30 -11.57
N LYS A 5 13.39 -22.46 -11.34
CA LYS A 5 12.32 -22.59 -10.34
C LYS A 5 12.85 -22.49 -8.90
N ARG A 6 14.04 -23.06 -8.63
CA ARG A 6 14.69 -23.00 -7.31
C ARG A 6 15.23 -21.61 -6.97
N ILE A 7 15.67 -20.85 -7.98
CA ILE A 7 16.10 -19.46 -7.79
C ILE A 7 14.87 -18.58 -7.51
N GLN A 8 13.76 -18.77 -8.24
CA GLN A 8 12.51 -18.06 -7.98
C GLN A 8 11.94 -18.35 -6.58
N GLU A 9 11.94 -19.61 -6.15
CA GLU A 9 11.48 -20.00 -4.81
C GLU A 9 12.39 -19.43 -3.70
N ARG A 10 13.71 -19.37 -3.93
CA ARG A 10 14.65 -18.76 -2.97
C ARG A 10 14.52 -17.24 -2.89
N VAL A 11 14.36 -16.55 -4.03
CA VAL A 11 14.12 -15.10 -4.07
C VAL A 11 12.78 -14.74 -3.43
N ALA A 12 11.74 -15.55 -3.66
CA ALA A 12 10.43 -15.38 -3.00
C ALA A 12 10.47 -15.65 -1.49
N SER A 13 11.38 -16.52 -1.02
CA SER A 13 11.55 -16.82 0.42
C SER A 13 12.40 -15.82 1.19
N LEU A 14 13.23 -15.02 0.49
CA LEU A 14 14.14 -14.04 1.11
C LEU A 14 13.59 -12.61 1.06
N ALA A 15 12.73 -12.29 0.08
CA ALA A 15 12.15 -10.97 -0.06
C ALA A 15 11.08 -10.70 1.03
N GLY A 16 11.54 -10.26 2.19
CA GLY A 16 10.66 -9.68 3.21
C GLY A 16 9.83 -8.53 2.61
N PRO A 17 8.66 -8.19 3.18
CA PRO A 17 7.84 -7.08 2.71
C PRO A 17 8.60 -5.75 2.57
N VAL A 18 9.71 -5.59 3.29
CA VAL A 18 10.63 -4.45 3.20
C VAL A 18 11.51 -4.50 1.94
N GLU A 19 12.03 -5.66 1.54
CA GLU A 19 12.89 -5.78 0.35
C GLU A 19 12.11 -5.45 -0.93
N VAL A 20 10.85 -5.86 -1.00
CA VAL A 20 9.95 -5.52 -2.13
C VAL A 20 9.66 -4.02 -2.18
N ASP A 21 9.48 -3.38 -1.01
CA ASP A 21 9.24 -1.93 -0.95
C ASP A 21 10.49 -1.14 -1.35
N VAL A 22 11.67 -1.57 -0.90
CA VAL A 22 12.95 -0.96 -1.28
C VAL A 22 13.22 -1.16 -2.76
N ALA A 23 13.00 -2.36 -3.30
CA ALA A 23 13.14 -2.63 -4.73
C ALA A 23 12.20 -1.74 -5.56
N LEU A 24 10.94 -1.60 -5.15
CA LEU A 24 10.00 -0.72 -5.85
C LEU A 24 10.39 0.77 -5.73
N ALA A 25 10.90 1.20 -4.58
CA ALA A 25 11.42 2.55 -4.41
C ALA A 25 12.62 2.80 -5.33
N VAL A 26 13.59 1.89 -5.38
CA VAL A 26 14.76 1.98 -6.26
C VAL A 26 14.34 2.03 -7.72
N VAL A 27 13.43 1.14 -8.15
CA VAL A 27 12.92 1.13 -9.52
C VAL A 27 12.26 2.46 -9.88
N LEU A 28 11.39 2.99 -9.02
CA LEU A 28 10.69 4.25 -9.30
C LEU A 28 11.63 5.47 -9.25
N VAL A 29 12.63 5.47 -8.36
CA VAL A 29 13.69 6.49 -8.37
C VAL A 29 14.44 6.44 -9.69
N VAL A 30 14.91 5.27 -10.13
CA VAL A 30 15.63 5.11 -11.40
C VAL A 30 14.77 5.57 -12.58
N VAL A 31 13.49 5.20 -12.62
CA VAL A 31 12.56 5.64 -13.66
C VAL A 31 12.41 7.16 -13.65
N CYS A 32 12.23 7.79 -12.49
CA CYS A 32 12.13 9.25 -12.40
C CYS A 32 13.42 9.95 -12.86
N LEU A 33 14.60 9.43 -12.49
CA LEU A 33 15.89 9.98 -12.93
C LEU A 33 16.07 9.86 -14.45
N ILE A 34 15.66 8.73 -15.05
CA ILE A 34 15.70 8.54 -16.49
C ILE A 34 14.72 9.50 -17.19
N SER A 35 13.50 9.65 -16.66
CA SER A 35 12.50 10.54 -17.25
C SER A 35 12.95 11.99 -17.28
N VAL A 36 13.55 12.50 -16.20
CA VAL A 36 14.15 13.85 -16.18
C VAL A 36 15.22 13.96 -17.27
N GLY A 37 16.20 13.04 -17.30
CA GLY A 37 17.27 13.09 -18.28
C GLY A 37 16.81 12.92 -19.75
N GLN A 38 15.72 12.21 -20.00
CA GLN A 38 15.15 12.08 -21.35
C GLN A 38 14.37 13.32 -21.79
N GLN A 39 13.62 13.96 -20.88
CA GLN A 39 12.88 15.17 -21.18
C GLN A 39 13.81 16.36 -21.44
N ASP A 40 14.90 16.46 -20.67
CA ASP A 40 15.95 17.45 -20.91
C ASP A 40 16.53 17.36 -22.32
N LEU A 41 16.76 16.11 -22.80
CA LEU A 41 17.29 15.85 -24.13
C LEU A 41 16.30 16.16 -25.26
N MET A 42 15.00 16.03 -24.99
CA MET A 42 13.93 16.20 -25.99
C MET A 42 13.44 17.65 -26.11
N GLU A 43 13.34 18.36 -24.99
CA GLU A 43 12.80 19.72 -24.95
C GLU A 43 13.88 20.78 -25.18
N GLY A 44 15.15 20.50 -24.84
CA GLY A 44 16.27 21.43 -25.07
C GLY A 44 16.14 22.77 -24.36
N LEU A 45 15.27 22.85 -23.34
CA LEU A 45 14.87 24.09 -22.68
C LEU A 45 15.77 24.49 -21.50
N HIS A 46 16.56 23.57 -20.91
CA HIS A 46 17.46 23.84 -19.77
C HIS A 46 18.67 22.89 -19.73
N GLU A 47 19.82 23.37 -19.21
CA GLU A 47 20.94 22.49 -18.86
C GLU A 47 20.60 21.71 -17.58
N PRO A 48 20.78 20.37 -17.56
CA PRO A 48 20.37 19.52 -16.45
C PRO A 48 21.12 19.89 -15.18
N GLN A 49 20.40 20.34 -14.15
CA GLN A 49 21.01 20.72 -12.89
C GLN A 49 20.88 19.59 -11.86
N LEU A 50 21.88 19.49 -10.98
CA LEU A 50 21.88 18.47 -9.92
C LEU A 50 20.60 18.51 -9.05
N ARG A 51 19.99 19.69 -8.91
CA ARG A 51 18.76 19.92 -8.14
C ARG A 51 17.54 19.16 -8.70
N ASP A 52 17.47 18.95 -10.02
CA ASP A 52 16.32 18.32 -10.68
C ASP A 52 16.32 16.82 -10.41
N TYR A 53 17.50 16.19 -10.50
CA TYR A 53 17.70 14.79 -10.11
C TYR A 53 17.47 14.56 -8.62
N VAL A 54 17.90 15.49 -7.76
CA VAL A 54 17.71 15.38 -6.31
C VAL A 54 16.22 15.45 -5.95
N THR A 55 15.49 16.39 -6.51
CA THR A 55 14.04 16.52 -6.28
C THR A 55 13.27 15.32 -6.85
N ALA A 56 13.60 14.84 -8.05
CA ALA A 56 13.03 13.62 -8.62
C ALA A 56 13.28 12.38 -7.74
N ALA A 57 14.49 12.22 -7.20
CA ALA A 57 14.80 11.14 -6.27
C ALA A 57 13.99 11.27 -4.96
N LEU A 58 13.82 12.48 -4.43
CA LEU A 58 13.05 12.74 -3.20
C LEU A 58 11.55 12.49 -3.38
N ILE A 59 11.00 12.57 -4.58
CA ILE A 59 9.61 12.23 -4.87
C ILE A 59 9.37 10.72 -4.68
N ALA A 60 10.30 9.87 -5.14
CA ALA A 60 10.14 8.41 -5.12
C ALA A 60 10.81 7.71 -3.92
N ALA A 61 11.86 8.28 -3.31
CA ALA A 61 12.57 7.69 -2.18
C ALA A 61 11.67 7.35 -0.95
N PRO A 62 10.66 8.18 -0.58
CA PRO A 62 9.77 7.89 0.55
C PRO A 62 8.95 6.61 0.39
N ILE A 63 8.88 6.03 -0.81
CA ILE A 63 8.23 4.73 -1.07
C ILE A 63 8.84 3.62 -0.21
N ALA A 64 10.12 3.70 0.14
CA ALA A 64 10.79 2.72 1.00
C ALA A 64 10.20 2.65 2.42
N ILE A 65 9.62 3.75 2.92
CA ILE A 65 9.03 3.85 4.27
C ILE A 65 7.50 3.83 4.25
N ARG A 66 6.87 3.61 3.08
CA ARG A 66 5.41 3.74 2.86
C ARG A 66 4.55 2.85 3.74
N ARG A 67 5.04 1.67 4.17
CA ARG A 67 4.26 0.77 5.04
C ARG A 67 4.35 1.12 6.52
N ARG A 68 5.44 1.79 6.95
CA ARG A 68 5.65 2.17 8.35
C ARG A 68 5.09 3.56 8.64
N LEU A 69 5.35 4.51 7.74
CA LEU A 69 5.00 5.91 7.88
C LEU A 69 4.35 6.42 6.58
N PRO A 70 3.17 5.89 6.20
CA PRO A 70 2.54 6.23 4.91
C PRO A 70 2.27 7.73 4.75
N LEU A 71 1.72 8.38 5.79
CA LEU A 71 1.34 9.78 5.71
C LEU A 71 2.57 10.72 5.65
N PRO A 72 3.61 10.56 6.49
CA PRO A 72 4.86 11.30 6.32
C PRO A 72 5.52 11.05 4.96
N ALA A 73 5.51 9.82 4.45
CA ALA A 73 6.08 9.50 3.15
C ALA A 73 5.41 10.29 2.02
N LEU A 74 4.07 10.35 2.04
CA LEU A 74 3.30 11.15 1.08
C LEU A 74 3.60 12.65 1.21
N ALA A 75 3.63 13.17 2.44
CA ALA A 75 3.91 14.59 2.66
C ALA A 75 5.30 15.00 2.16
N ILE A 76 6.33 14.17 2.40
CA ILE A 76 7.69 14.41 1.87
C ILE A 76 7.68 14.42 0.35
N SER A 77 6.96 13.48 -0.28
CA SER A 77 6.85 13.40 -1.73
C SER A 77 6.16 14.63 -2.33
N CYS A 78 5.02 15.07 -1.77
CA CYS A 78 4.36 16.31 -2.21
C CYS A 78 5.25 17.55 -2.05
N LEU A 79 5.95 17.68 -0.92
CA LEU A 79 6.92 18.78 -0.75
C LEU A 79 8.04 18.73 -1.79
N ALA A 80 8.51 17.52 -2.15
CA ALA A 80 9.49 17.34 -3.20
C ALA A 80 8.94 17.69 -4.59
N VAL A 81 7.66 17.40 -4.87
CA VAL A 81 6.97 17.82 -6.10
C VAL A 81 6.93 19.35 -6.20
N LEU A 82 6.53 20.05 -5.13
CA LEU A 82 6.53 21.52 -5.12
C LEU A 82 7.94 22.07 -5.39
N ALA A 83 8.97 21.50 -4.76
CA ALA A 83 10.35 21.90 -5.00
C ALA A 83 10.82 21.59 -6.44
N HIS A 84 10.34 20.50 -7.03
CA HIS A 84 10.64 20.10 -8.40
C HIS A 84 10.05 21.10 -9.40
N VAL A 85 8.78 21.48 -9.21
CA VAL A 85 8.11 22.49 -10.05
C VAL A 85 8.74 23.87 -9.90
N LEU A 86 9.16 24.26 -8.68
CA LEU A 86 9.89 25.52 -8.46
C LEU A 86 11.25 25.56 -9.17
N ASN A 87 11.81 24.43 -9.59
CA ASN A 87 13.04 24.38 -10.39
C ASN A 87 12.75 24.46 -11.90
N ASP A 88 11.49 24.63 -12.30
CA ASP A 88 11.00 24.49 -13.68
C ASP A 88 11.36 23.13 -14.31
N ALA A 89 11.46 22.10 -13.47
CA ALA A 89 11.81 20.75 -13.91
C ALA A 89 10.59 20.04 -14.54
N PRO A 90 10.78 19.24 -15.61
CA PRO A 90 9.70 18.52 -16.26
C PRO A 90 9.00 17.51 -15.33
N GLU A 91 7.66 17.48 -15.35
CA GLU A 91 6.88 16.61 -14.44
C GLU A 91 7.10 15.11 -14.67
N GLY A 92 7.40 14.68 -15.90
CA GLY A 92 7.74 13.31 -16.26
C GLY A 92 6.86 12.23 -15.63
N THR A 93 7.49 11.26 -14.97
CA THR A 93 6.81 10.14 -14.29
C THR A 93 6.51 10.41 -12.81
N THR A 94 6.69 11.63 -12.33
CA THR A 94 6.48 11.97 -10.90
C THR A 94 5.06 11.67 -10.39
N PRO A 95 3.97 11.81 -11.18
CA PRO A 95 2.62 11.48 -10.70
C PRO A 95 2.43 10.00 -10.34
N LEU A 96 3.19 9.10 -10.97
CA LEU A 96 3.12 7.66 -10.68
C LEU A 96 3.71 7.34 -9.30
N ALA A 97 4.79 8.01 -8.91
CA ALA A 97 5.39 7.83 -7.59
C ALA A 97 4.43 8.33 -6.49
N VAL A 98 3.79 9.49 -6.70
CA VAL A 98 2.77 10.03 -5.78
C VAL A 98 1.56 9.09 -5.71
N ALA A 99 1.10 8.53 -6.83
CA ALA A 99 -0.01 7.59 -6.86
C ALA A 99 0.25 6.35 -5.99
N VAL A 100 1.48 5.81 -6.03
CA VAL A 100 1.89 4.69 -5.17
C VAL A 100 1.79 5.07 -3.68
N LEU A 101 2.14 6.29 -3.31
CA LEU A 101 2.06 6.77 -1.93
C LEU A 101 0.61 7.05 -1.50
N VAL A 102 -0.23 7.62 -2.38
CA VAL A 102 -1.68 7.80 -2.15
C VAL A 102 -2.35 6.46 -1.88
N TYR A 103 -2.11 5.47 -2.75
CA TYR A 103 -2.58 4.11 -2.56
C TYR A 103 -2.11 3.55 -1.21
N SER A 104 -0.83 3.76 -0.87
CA SER A 104 -0.24 3.24 0.38
C SER A 104 -0.89 3.87 1.62
N VAL A 105 -1.14 5.17 1.60
CA VAL A 105 -1.86 5.87 2.67
C VAL A 105 -3.27 5.32 2.83
N ALA A 106 -4.01 5.12 1.74
CA ALA A 106 -5.35 4.56 1.78
C ALA A 106 -5.38 3.09 2.27
N ALA A 107 -4.41 2.28 1.83
CA ALA A 107 -4.36 0.85 2.14
C ALA A 107 -3.87 0.55 3.57
N TRP A 108 -2.96 1.37 4.12
CA TRP A 108 -2.25 1.06 5.36
C TRP A 108 -2.56 2.02 6.52
N ALA A 109 -3.04 3.24 6.27
CA ALA A 109 -3.35 4.19 7.34
C ALA A 109 -4.81 4.05 7.84
N PRO A 110 -5.11 4.48 9.08
CA PRO A 110 -6.50 4.61 9.54
C PRO A 110 -7.25 5.66 8.70
N LEU A 111 -8.58 5.51 8.58
CA LEU A 111 -9.41 6.33 7.68
C LEU A 111 -9.20 7.85 7.84
N PRO A 112 -9.11 8.43 9.06
CA PRO A 112 -8.85 9.86 9.20
C PRO A 112 -7.53 10.29 8.55
N ARG A 113 -6.46 9.50 8.71
CA ARG A 113 -5.17 9.78 8.07
C ARG A 113 -5.22 9.55 6.55
N ALA A 114 -6.03 8.59 6.10
CA ALA A 114 -6.25 8.36 4.68
C ALA A 114 -6.93 9.56 4.01
N VAL A 115 -7.93 10.17 4.66
CA VAL A 115 -8.60 11.38 4.19
C VAL A 115 -7.62 12.56 4.19
N VAL A 116 -6.84 12.74 5.26
CA VAL A 116 -5.81 13.80 5.31
C VAL A 116 -4.81 13.64 4.15
N GLY A 117 -4.35 12.43 3.87
CA GLY A 117 -3.46 12.17 2.74
C GLY A 117 -4.07 12.54 1.38
N LEU A 118 -5.36 12.23 1.18
CA LEU A 118 -6.08 12.66 -0.02
C LEU A 118 -6.15 14.19 -0.10
N CYS A 119 -6.52 14.87 0.98
CA CYS A 119 -6.58 16.34 1.02
C CYS A 119 -5.22 16.98 0.72
N ILE A 120 -4.12 16.40 1.19
CA ILE A 120 -2.76 16.88 0.90
C ILE A 120 -2.49 16.82 -0.61
N VAL A 121 -2.72 15.68 -1.26
CA VAL A 121 -2.45 15.52 -2.70
C VAL A 121 -3.40 16.35 -3.56
N LEU A 122 -4.69 16.43 -3.22
CA LEU A 122 -5.61 17.28 -3.96
C LEU A 122 -5.26 18.77 -3.76
N GLY A 123 -4.84 19.16 -2.57
CA GLY A 123 -4.33 20.51 -2.30
C GLY A 123 -3.09 20.83 -3.14
N ASP A 124 -2.16 19.88 -3.22
CA ASP A 124 -0.95 19.98 -4.05
C ASP A 124 -1.29 20.21 -5.53
N VAL A 125 -2.17 19.36 -6.10
CA VAL A 125 -2.65 19.50 -7.49
C VAL A 125 -3.38 20.83 -7.71
N ALA A 126 -4.15 21.31 -6.73
CA ALA A 126 -4.85 22.60 -6.84
C ALA A 126 -3.87 23.78 -6.84
N VAL A 127 -2.83 23.73 -6.00
CA VAL A 127 -1.77 24.76 -5.95
C VAL A 127 -1.03 24.81 -7.28
N LEU A 128 -0.64 23.64 -7.81
CA LEU A 128 0.05 23.54 -9.10
C LEU A 128 -0.81 24.07 -10.26
N GLY A 129 -2.08 23.66 -10.31
CA GLY A 129 -3.02 24.16 -11.31
C GLY A 129 -3.26 25.67 -11.22
N ALA A 130 -3.32 26.23 -10.00
CA ALA A 130 -3.48 27.68 -9.81
C ALA A 130 -2.22 28.48 -10.15
N ALA A 131 -1.03 27.88 -9.99
CA ALA A 131 0.25 28.49 -10.37
C ALA A 131 0.45 28.54 -11.90
N GLY A 132 -0.38 27.84 -12.68
CA GLY A 132 -0.28 27.81 -14.13
C GLY A 132 0.95 27.05 -14.63
N SER A 133 1.39 26.02 -13.89
CA SER A 133 2.50 25.17 -14.33
C SER A 133 2.21 24.60 -15.73
N VAL A 134 3.25 24.59 -16.57
CA VAL A 134 3.16 24.26 -17.99
C VAL A 134 2.56 22.85 -18.15
N GLY A 135 1.36 22.74 -18.74
CA GLY A 135 0.71 21.46 -19.06
C GLY A 135 -0.59 21.14 -18.30
N LEU A 136 -0.92 21.90 -17.25
CA LEU A 136 -2.14 21.69 -16.46
C LEU A 136 -3.23 22.72 -16.80
N ASP A 137 -3.98 22.48 -17.88
CA ASP A 137 -5.26 23.17 -18.08
C ASP A 137 -6.33 22.69 -17.07
N ALA A 138 -7.46 23.39 -16.98
CA ALA A 138 -8.51 23.06 -16.02
C ALA A 138 -9.01 21.62 -16.16
N LEU A 139 -8.97 21.05 -17.37
CA LEU A 139 -9.35 19.67 -17.64
C LEU A 139 -8.30 18.70 -17.10
N SER A 140 -7.01 18.92 -17.36
CA SER A 140 -5.89 18.13 -16.85
C SER A 140 -5.84 18.11 -15.32
N VAL A 141 -6.10 19.26 -14.67
CA VAL A 141 -6.22 19.34 -13.21
C VAL A 141 -7.37 18.46 -12.74
N ALA A 142 -8.56 18.57 -13.34
CA ALA A 142 -9.71 17.76 -12.96
C ALA A 142 -9.46 16.25 -13.16
N LEU A 143 -8.85 15.85 -14.28
CA LEU A 143 -8.51 14.46 -14.57
C LEU A 143 -7.47 13.92 -13.58
N THR A 144 -6.48 14.73 -13.20
CA THR A 144 -5.46 14.36 -12.20
C THR A 144 -6.08 14.17 -10.81
N MET A 145 -6.98 15.06 -10.41
CA MET A 145 -7.75 14.93 -9.17
C MET A 145 -8.57 13.63 -9.15
N ILE A 146 -9.27 13.33 -10.25
CA ILE A 146 -10.05 12.08 -10.41
C ILE A 146 -9.12 10.87 -10.34
N PHE A 147 -7.98 10.91 -11.02
CA PHE A 147 -7.00 9.84 -10.99
C PHE A 147 -6.53 9.52 -9.57
N TYR A 148 -6.12 10.53 -8.79
CA TYR A 148 -5.73 10.32 -7.39
C TYR A 148 -6.89 9.85 -6.51
N ALA A 149 -8.10 10.35 -6.73
CA ALA A 149 -9.29 9.87 -6.02
C ALA A 149 -9.58 8.38 -6.31
N LEU A 150 -9.42 7.94 -7.56
CA LEU A 150 -9.57 6.53 -7.94
C LEU A 150 -8.50 5.65 -7.30
N VAL A 151 -7.24 6.10 -7.31
CA VAL A 151 -6.12 5.39 -6.67
C VAL A 151 -6.35 5.28 -5.15
N TRP A 152 -6.83 6.35 -4.52
CA TRP A 152 -7.20 6.35 -3.11
C TRP A 152 -8.36 5.39 -2.82
N ALA A 153 -9.41 5.41 -3.63
CA ALA A 153 -10.55 4.49 -3.50
C ALA A 153 -10.12 3.02 -3.68
N ALA A 154 -9.21 2.74 -4.61
CA ALA A 154 -8.63 1.40 -4.79
C ALA A 154 -7.85 0.95 -3.54
N GLY A 155 -7.08 1.85 -2.92
CA GLY A 155 -6.39 1.56 -1.65
C GLY A 155 -7.36 1.24 -0.51
N LEU A 156 -8.45 2.00 -0.37
CA LEU A 156 -9.50 1.71 0.61
C LEU A 156 -10.21 0.37 0.33
N ALA A 157 -10.47 0.05 -0.93
CA ALA A 157 -11.08 -1.22 -1.31
C ALA A 157 -10.18 -2.42 -0.95
N VAL A 158 -8.86 -2.29 -1.16
CA VAL A 158 -7.90 -3.32 -0.74
C VAL A 158 -7.86 -3.46 0.78
N LYS A 159 -7.87 -2.34 1.51
CA LYS A 159 -7.94 -2.35 2.98
C LYS A 159 -9.21 -3.07 3.47
N ALA A 160 -10.37 -2.69 2.95
CA ALA A 160 -11.64 -3.31 3.32
C ALA A 160 -11.68 -4.83 3.02
N ARG A 161 -11.09 -5.25 1.89
CA ARG A 161 -10.95 -6.67 1.54
C ARG A 161 -10.05 -7.41 2.52
N ARG A 162 -8.93 -6.81 2.95
CA ARG A 162 -8.00 -7.39 3.92
C ARG A 162 -8.65 -7.52 5.29
N ASP A 163 -9.22 -6.43 5.80
CA ASP A 163 -9.88 -6.40 7.11
C ASP A 163 -11.05 -7.40 7.17
N GLY A 164 -11.82 -7.52 6.07
CA GLY A 164 -12.88 -8.52 5.96
C GLY A 164 -12.39 -9.97 5.84
N ALA A 165 -11.21 -10.20 5.25
CA ALA A 165 -10.60 -11.53 5.21
C ALA A 165 -10.08 -11.96 6.58
N GLU A 166 -9.42 -11.05 7.30
CA GLU A 166 -8.94 -11.27 8.67
C GLU A 166 -10.10 -11.57 9.63
N ALA A 167 -11.19 -10.80 9.53
CA ALA A 167 -12.40 -11.05 10.33
C ALA A 167 -13.01 -12.43 10.10
N ARG A 168 -13.05 -12.90 8.84
CA ARG A 168 -13.56 -14.24 8.49
C ARG A 168 -12.68 -15.35 9.04
N VAL A 169 -11.36 -15.19 8.97
CA VAL A 169 -10.41 -16.17 9.55
C VAL A 169 -10.60 -16.24 11.06
N HIS A 170 -10.72 -15.09 11.73
CA HIS A 170 -10.93 -15.04 13.17
C HIS A 170 -12.24 -15.72 13.61
N ASP A 171 -13.34 -15.44 12.92
CA ASP A 171 -14.64 -16.08 13.20
C ASP A 171 -14.60 -17.59 12.93
N ALA A 172 -13.92 -18.04 11.86
CA ALA A 172 -13.74 -19.47 11.59
C ALA A 172 -12.94 -20.18 12.70
N THR A 173 -11.88 -19.54 13.22
CA THR A 173 -11.10 -20.09 14.34
C THR A 173 -11.93 -20.19 15.61
N GLN A 174 -12.71 -19.15 15.95
CA GLN A 174 -13.57 -19.18 17.14
C GLN A 174 -14.66 -20.26 17.05
N ARG A 175 -15.27 -20.43 15.87
CA ARG A 175 -16.28 -21.48 15.65
C ARG A 175 -15.70 -22.88 15.78
N ALA A 176 -14.47 -23.08 15.33
CA ALA A 176 -13.76 -24.36 15.48
C ALA A 176 -13.44 -24.65 16.95
N GLU A 177 -13.01 -23.66 17.72
CA GLU A 177 -12.78 -23.83 19.16
C GLU A 177 -14.07 -24.17 19.92
N VAL A 178 -15.16 -23.46 19.63
CA VAL A 178 -16.47 -23.73 20.25
C VAL A 178 -16.99 -25.12 19.88
N SER A 179 -16.81 -25.57 18.63
CA SER A 179 -17.26 -26.91 18.22
C SER A 179 -16.44 -28.01 18.91
N MET A 180 -15.12 -27.83 19.05
CA MET A 180 -14.26 -28.76 19.79
C MET A 180 -14.66 -28.84 21.27
N GLN A 181 -14.94 -27.70 21.92
CA GLN A 181 -15.40 -27.68 23.30
C GLN A 181 -16.75 -28.39 23.47
N ARG A 182 -17.69 -28.21 22.54
CA ARG A 182 -18.98 -28.91 22.55
C ARG A 182 -18.82 -30.41 22.38
N ALA A 183 -17.97 -30.85 21.45
CA ALA A 183 -17.67 -32.26 21.24
C ALA A 183 -17.02 -32.90 22.48
N ALA A 184 -16.07 -32.21 23.12
CA ALA A 184 -15.44 -32.68 24.35
C ALA A 184 -16.44 -32.81 25.51
N ARG A 185 -17.36 -31.85 25.65
CA ARG A 185 -18.44 -31.92 26.65
C ARG A 185 -19.40 -33.08 26.40
N ALA A 186 -19.84 -33.26 25.16
CA ALA A 186 -20.73 -34.37 24.79
C ALA A 186 -20.09 -35.74 25.09
N VAL A 187 -18.80 -35.91 24.80
CA VAL A 187 -18.07 -37.14 25.13
C VAL A 187 -17.98 -37.35 26.65
N ALA A 188 -17.76 -36.29 27.43
CA ALA A 188 -17.70 -36.38 28.88
C ALA A 188 -19.07 -36.75 29.48
N GLU A 189 -20.16 -36.15 28.99
CA GLU A 189 -21.53 -36.45 29.39
C GLU A 189 -21.91 -37.91 29.08
N GLU A 190 -21.57 -38.39 27.88
CA GLU A 190 -21.84 -39.78 27.49
C GLU A 190 -21.07 -40.79 28.36
N ARG A 191 -19.81 -40.50 28.70
CA ARG A 191 -19.04 -41.35 29.62
C ARG A 191 -19.66 -41.43 31.01
N LEU A 192 -20.21 -40.32 31.49
CA LEU A 192 -20.85 -40.25 32.81
C LEU A 192 -22.15 -41.05 32.81
N ARG A 193 -22.92 -40.95 31.72
CA ARG A 193 -24.12 -41.76 31.51
C ARG A 193 -23.83 -43.27 31.46
N ILE A 194 -22.82 -43.68 30.69
CA ILE A 194 -22.41 -45.10 30.61
C ILE A 194 -22.01 -45.64 32.00
N ALA A 195 -21.29 -44.84 32.79
CA ALA A 195 -20.89 -45.23 34.14
C ALA A 195 -22.10 -45.43 35.07
N GLN A 196 -23.13 -44.60 34.95
CA GLN A 196 -24.38 -44.73 35.71
C GLN A 196 -25.19 -45.97 35.28
N GLU A 197 -25.36 -46.17 33.97
CA GLU A 197 -26.08 -47.34 33.43
C GLU A 197 -25.38 -48.67 33.83
N LEU A 198 -24.04 -48.71 33.82
CA LEU A 198 -23.28 -49.85 34.31
C LEU A 198 -23.48 -50.10 35.82
N HIS A 199 -23.58 -49.04 36.62
CA HIS A 199 -23.79 -49.16 38.06
C HIS A 199 -25.17 -49.75 38.38
N ASP A 200 -26.21 -49.29 37.68
CA ASP A 200 -27.58 -49.78 37.88
C ASP A 200 -27.74 -51.26 37.49
N VAL A 201 -27.08 -51.71 36.41
CA VAL A 201 -27.07 -53.13 36.03
C VAL A 201 -26.39 -54.01 37.08
N VAL A 202 -25.28 -53.55 37.66
CA VAL A 202 -24.57 -54.29 38.72
C VAL A 202 -25.34 -54.30 40.04
N ALA A 203 -26.06 -53.22 40.37
CA ALA A 203 -26.83 -53.12 41.61
C ALA A 203 -28.16 -53.90 41.59
N HIS A 204 -28.67 -54.28 40.41
CA HIS A 204 -29.95 -54.96 40.23
C HIS A 204 -29.83 -56.45 39.81
N SER A 205 -28.63 -57.03 39.92
CA SER A 205 -28.33 -58.46 39.69
C SER A 205 -28.03 -59.19 41.00
#